data_AF-D2Q0Y8-F1
#
_entry.id   AF-D2Q0Y8-F1
#
_cell.length_a   1.000
_cell.length_b   1.000
_cell.length_c   1.000
_cell.angle_alpha   90.00
_cell.angle_beta   90.00
_cell.angle_gamma   90.00
#
_symmetry.space_group_name_H-M   'P 1'
#
loop_
_entity.id
_entity.type
_entity.pdbx_description
1 polymer ?
#
loop_
_entity_poly.entity_id
_entity_poly.type
_entity_poly.pdbx_seq_one_letter_code
_entity_poly.pdbx_strand_id
1 'polypeptide(L)'
;MRTKAVFLAVTVALLAATGTARAATENYGQYSLMFERSAGQYWAGGSAAGQWAWFPQSETTSDISWGDPKAWPPKSAERFVRNGDWVLLDGYSDGAGRPVTQVQRVTSETIADATCADPQPLPSADGRQHYVRWTVPATGYCLDARGTITNGSTTVNFRHLQKWLPAHPCANPYFAGRTCITQVEQWWDDDNHPYALQLSRTLELARGLGMAFTNRTTFPVEWNADAKRYWHY
;
A
#
# COMPACT_ATOMS: atom_id res chain seq x y z
N MET A 1 78.42 -29.06 12.70
CA MET A 1 77.21 -29.91 12.69
C MET A 1 76.03 -29.05 12.26
N ARG A 2 75.32 -29.47 11.20
CA ARG A 2 74.24 -28.73 10.54
C ARG A 2 72.90 -29.03 11.21
N THR A 3 72.20 -28.02 11.72
CA THR A 3 70.80 -28.15 12.15
C THR A 3 69.92 -27.47 11.09
N LYS A 4 69.15 -28.29 10.36
CA LYS A 4 68.27 -27.84 9.27
C LYS A 4 66.95 -27.31 9.86
N ALA A 5 66.56 -26.13 9.40
CA ALA A 5 65.22 -25.57 9.59
C ALA A 5 64.18 -26.34 8.76
N VAL A 6 62.99 -26.54 9.32
CA VAL A 6 61.79 -26.96 8.59
C VAL A 6 60.71 -25.92 8.85
N PHE A 7 60.47 -25.06 7.87
CA PHE A 7 59.31 -24.17 7.83
C PHE A 7 58.15 -24.95 7.21
N LEU A 8 57.11 -25.21 7.99
CA LEU A 8 55.85 -25.76 7.51
C LEU A 8 54.96 -24.59 7.05
N ALA A 9 54.78 -24.43 5.74
CA ALA A 9 53.82 -23.50 5.18
C ALA A 9 52.43 -24.16 5.16
N VAL A 10 51.53 -23.72 6.03
CA VAL A 10 50.12 -24.12 6.01
C VAL A 10 49.37 -23.14 5.11
N THR A 11 49.06 -23.56 3.89
CA THR A 11 48.20 -22.83 2.97
C THR A 11 46.74 -23.14 3.32
N VAL A 12 46.08 -22.26 4.08
CA VAL A 12 44.64 -22.34 4.34
C VAL A 12 43.91 -21.81 3.10
N ALA A 13 43.33 -22.72 2.31
CA ALA A 13 42.45 -22.36 1.21
C ALA A 13 41.09 -21.90 1.78
N LEU A 14 40.85 -20.59 1.80
CA LEU A 14 39.52 -20.03 2.03
C LEU A 14 38.64 -20.34 0.81
N LEU A 15 37.78 -21.35 0.94
CA LEU A 15 36.65 -21.58 0.07
C LEU A 15 35.67 -20.40 0.22
N ALA A 16 35.75 -19.44 -0.70
CA ALA A 16 34.76 -18.40 -0.87
C ALA A 16 33.46 -19.06 -1.34
N ALA A 17 32.56 -19.36 -0.38
CA ALA A 17 31.18 -19.67 -0.68
C ALA A 17 30.54 -18.40 -1.26
N THR A 18 30.53 -18.27 -2.58
CA THR A 18 29.71 -17.30 -3.31
C THR A 18 28.26 -17.73 -3.21
N GLY A 19 27.67 -17.59 -2.01
CA GLY A 19 26.23 -17.65 -1.85
C GLY A 19 25.65 -16.53 -2.71
N THR A 20 24.96 -16.89 -3.80
CA THR A 20 24.13 -15.96 -4.54
C THR A 20 23.07 -15.44 -3.56
N ALA A 21 23.30 -14.27 -2.99
CA ALA A 21 22.30 -13.58 -2.19
C ALA A 21 21.06 -13.41 -3.08
N ARG A 22 20.03 -14.21 -2.83
CA ARG A 22 18.75 -14.06 -3.50
C ARG A 22 18.25 -12.69 -3.14
N ALA A 23 18.13 -11.80 -4.13
CA ALA A 23 17.58 -10.47 -3.91
C ALA A 23 16.27 -10.62 -3.12
N ALA A 24 16.17 -9.92 -2.00
CA ALA A 24 14.96 -9.98 -1.18
C ALA A 24 13.77 -9.61 -2.07
N THR A 25 12.77 -10.48 -2.13
CA THR A 25 11.57 -10.23 -2.93
C THR A 25 10.94 -8.93 -2.46
N GLU A 26 10.64 -8.03 -3.42
CA GLU A 26 10.01 -6.76 -3.09
C GLU A 26 8.63 -6.99 -2.48
N ASN A 27 8.30 -6.21 -1.46
CA ASN A 27 7.02 -6.31 -0.80
C ASN A 27 6.41 -4.93 -0.54
N TYR A 28 5.08 -4.92 -0.40
CA TYR A 28 4.26 -3.74 -0.21
C TYR A 28 4.72 -2.89 0.97
N GLY A 29 5.20 -3.50 2.06
CA GLY A 29 5.71 -2.77 3.22
C GLY A 29 6.87 -1.83 2.90
N GLN A 30 7.73 -2.19 1.93
CA GLN A 30 8.84 -1.33 1.49
C GLN A 30 8.36 -0.08 0.75
N TYR A 31 7.13 -0.09 0.24
CA TYR A 31 6.53 1.00 -0.55
C TYR A 31 5.53 1.81 0.25
N SER A 32 4.70 1.15 1.06
CA SER A 32 3.68 1.82 1.88
C SER A 32 4.22 2.31 3.21
N LEU A 33 5.23 1.64 3.75
CA LEU A 33 5.70 1.80 5.13
C LEU A 33 4.62 1.44 6.18
N MET A 34 3.69 0.56 5.83
CA MET A 34 2.49 0.22 6.62
C MET A 34 2.77 -0.16 8.08
N PHE A 35 3.88 -0.85 8.37
CA PHE A 35 4.23 -1.27 9.74
C PHE A 35 5.29 -0.39 10.38
N GLU A 36 5.59 0.75 9.77
CA GLU A 36 6.48 1.76 10.31
C GLU A 36 5.65 2.97 10.75
N ARG A 37 6.09 3.58 11.84
CA ARG A 37 5.59 4.88 12.29
C ARG A 37 6.09 5.94 11.31
N SER A 38 5.28 6.19 10.29
CA SER A 38 5.63 7.04 9.16
C SER A 38 4.47 7.91 8.71
N ALA A 39 4.80 9.09 8.18
CA ALA A 39 3.83 10.04 7.66
C ALA A 39 4.38 10.73 6.41
N GLY A 40 3.47 11.27 5.60
CA GLY A 40 3.82 12.05 4.43
C GLY A 40 2.79 13.12 4.11
N GLN A 41 3.23 14.14 3.37
CA GLN A 41 2.39 15.25 2.94
C GLN A 41 2.60 15.54 1.47
N TYR A 42 1.49 15.63 0.73
CA TYR A 42 1.47 15.95 -0.69
C TYR A 42 0.89 17.34 -0.95
N TRP A 43 1.36 17.95 -2.02
CA TRP A 43 1.15 19.37 -2.33
C TRP A 43 0.49 19.51 -3.69
N ALA A 44 -0.41 20.48 -3.80
CA ALA A 44 -1.06 20.91 -5.04
C ALA A 44 -1.13 22.43 -5.06
N GLY A 45 -0.84 23.05 -6.21
CA GLY A 45 -0.93 24.51 -6.35
C GLY A 45 -0.09 25.30 -5.33
N GLY A 46 1.05 24.77 -4.89
CA GLY A 46 1.93 25.44 -3.93
C GLY A 46 1.51 25.39 -2.46
N SER A 47 0.45 24.64 -2.13
CA SER A 47 0.02 24.42 -0.74
C SER A 47 -0.04 22.93 -0.40
N ALA A 48 0.05 22.61 0.89
CA ALA A 48 -0.15 21.26 1.38
C ALA A 48 -1.62 20.88 1.20
N ALA A 49 -1.88 19.90 0.34
CA ALA A 49 -3.23 19.52 -0.06
C ALA A 49 -3.77 18.32 0.72
N GLY A 50 -2.88 17.52 1.30
CA GLY A 50 -3.27 16.41 2.17
C GLY A 50 -2.07 15.80 2.87
N GLN A 51 -2.36 15.09 3.95
CA GLN A 51 -1.39 14.36 4.76
C GLN A 51 -1.89 12.96 5.03
N TRP A 52 -0.95 12.03 5.18
CA TRP A 52 -1.20 10.67 5.63
C TRP A 52 -0.27 10.31 6.77
N ALA A 53 -0.70 9.38 7.63
CA ALA A 53 0.14 8.79 8.66
C ALA A 53 -0.27 7.35 8.97
N TRP A 54 0.70 6.44 8.98
CA TRP A 54 0.55 5.09 9.51
C TRP A 54 0.65 5.09 11.03
N PHE A 55 -0.20 4.27 11.64
CA PHE A 55 -0.24 3.95 13.05
C PHE A 55 -0.17 2.44 13.21
N PRO A 56 1.04 1.85 13.31
CA PRO A 56 1.19 0.41 13.52
C PRO A 56 0.61 0.01 14.87
N GLN A 57 -0.25 -1.01 14.87
CA GLN A 57 -0.85 -1.57 16.09
C GLN A 57 -0.18 -2.89 16.49
N SER A 58 0.30 -3.65 15.51
CA SER A 58 1.07 -4.89 15.67
C SER A 58 1.95 -5.12 14.45
N GLU A 59 2.63 -6.28 14.38
CA GLU A 59 3.39 -6.70 13.20
C GLU A 59 2.53 -6.97 11.96
N THR A 60 1.22 -7.14 12.15
CA THR A 60 0.28 -7.50 11.08
C THR A 60 -0.90 -6.55 10.96
N THR A 61 -1.10 -5.62 11.89
CA THR A 61 -2.22 -4.66 11.85
C THR A 61 -1.72 -3.24 11.93
N SER A 62 -2.23 -2.37 11.06
CA SER A 62 -1.99 -0.94 11.13
C SER A 62 -3.20 -0.15 10.66
N ASP A 63 -3.37 1.04 11.22
CA ASP A 63 -4.30 2.03 10.72
C ASP A 63 -3.57 3.09 9.90
N ILE A 64 -4.20 3.60 8.85
CA ILE A 64 -3.76 4.83 8.18
C ILE A 64 -4.81 5.92 8.31
N SER A 65 -4.35 7.11 8.67
CA SER A 65 -5.15 8.32 8.64
C SER A 65 -4.80 9.15 7.41
N TRP A 66 -5.82 9.72 6.75
CA TRP A 66 -5.70 10.65 5.64
C TRP A 66 -6.51 11.92 5.96
N GLY A 67 -5.98 13.12 5.67
CA GLY A 67 -6.76 14.34 5.91
C GLY A 67 -6.05 15.65 5.61
N ASP A 68 -6.75 16.75 5.92
CA ASP A 68 -6.23 18.11 5.81
C ASP A 68 -5.13 18.33 6.87
N PRO A 69 -3.90 18.71 6.47
CA PRO A 69 -2.82 19.03 7.40
C PRO A 69 -3.16 20.13 8.42
N LYS A 70 -4.08 21.04 8.10
CA LYS A 70 -4.51 22.13 8.99
C LYS A 70 -5.52 21.69 10.05
N ALA A 71 -6.19 20.56 9.84
CA ALA A 71 -7.20 20.00 10.75
C ALA A 71 -6.77 18.62 11.30
N TRP A 72 -5.46 18.41 11.46
CA TRP A 72 -4.89 17.14 11.90
C TRP A 72 -5.05 16.92 13.42
N PRO A 73 -5.39 15.71 13.89
CA PRO A 73 -5.66 14.48 13.13
C PRO A 73 -7.09 14.40 12.57
N PRO A 74 -7.29 13.67 11.46
CA PRO A 74 -8.63 13.42 10.92
C PRO A 74 -9.46 12.55 11.88
N LYS A 75 -10.78 12.63 11.75
CA LYS A 75 -11.72 11.84 12.57
C LYS A 75 -11.79 10.37 12.19
N SER A 76 -11.28 9.99 11.02
CA SER A 76 -11.36 8.61 10.52
C SER A 76 -9.98 8.03 10.23
N ALA A 77 -9.86 6.71 10.32
CA ALA A 77 -8.71 5.95 9.87
C ALA A 77 -9.17 4.63 9.23
N GLU A 78 -8.43 4.17 8.23
CA GLU A 78 -8.63 2.87 7.57
C GLU A 78 -7.81 1.82 8.30
N ARG A 79 -8.40 0.66 8.60
CA ARG A 79 -7.70 -0.48 9.20
C ARG A 79 -7.28 -1.50 8.17
N PHE A 80 -5.99 -1.80 8.17
CA PHE A 80 -5.41 -2.84 7.35
C PHE A 80 -4.82 -3.97 8.18
N VAL A 81 -5.01 -5.20 7.70
CA VAL A 81 -4.48 -6.43 8.31
C VAL A 81 -3.70 -7.21 7.26
N ARG A 82 -2.42 -7.47 7.49
CA ARG A 82 -1.64 -8.42 6.71
C ARG A 82 -1.99 -9.85 7.13
N ASN A 83 -2.41 -10.66 6.17
CA ASN A 83 -2.68 -12.08 6.32
C ASN A 83 -1.99 -12.85 5.19
N GLY A 84 -0.90 -13.54 5.51
CA GLY A 84 -0.08 -14.23 4.52
C GLY A 84 0.47 -13.27 3.46
N ASP A 85 0.14 -13.55 2.20
CA ASP A 85 0.54 -12.74 1.04
C ASP A 85 -0.46 -11.62 0.70
N TRP A 86 -1.39 -11.30 1.60
CA TRP A 86 -2.40 -10.28 1.35
C TRP A 86 -2.39 -9.22 2.45
N VAL A 87 -2.66 -7.99 2.03
CA VAL A 87 -3.14 -6.92 2.91
C VAL A 87 -4.64 -6.83 2.70
N LEU A 88 -5.37 -6.90 3.80
CA LEU A 88 -6.82 -6.88 3.84
C LEU A 88 -7.30 -5.55 4.43
N LEU A 89 -8.29 -4.92 3.80
CA LEU A 89 -9.01 -3.77 4.38
C LEU A 89 -10.17 -4.29 5.22
N ASP A 90 -10.18 -3.95 6.51
CA ASP A 90 -11.18 -4.42 7.48
C ASP A 90 -12.33 -3.42 7.67
N GLY A 91 -12.07 -2.13 7.43
CA GLY A 91 -13.05 -1.06 7.56
C GLY A 91 -12.42 0.20 8.13
N TYR A 92 -13.26 1.05 8.73
CA TYR A 92 -12.87 2.37 9.20
C TYR A 92 -13.18 2.53 10.70
N SER A 93 -12.32 3.26 11.41
CA SER A 93 -12.51 3.63 12.81
C SER A 93 -12.69 5.15 12.95
N ASP A 94 -13.20 5.59 14.10
CA ASP A 94 -13.30 7.00 14.48
C ASP A 94 -11.96 7.57 14.99
N GLY A 95 -10.89 7.27 14.25
CA GLY A 95 -9.51 7.67 14.51
C GLY A 95 -8.55 6.47 14.62
N ALA A 96 -7.28 6.69 14.27
CA ALA A 96 -6.26 5.66 14.33
C ALA A 96 -6.08 5.11 15.76
N GLY A 97 -5.88 3.80 15.88
CA GLY A 97 -5.74 3.11 17.15
C GLY A 97 -7.06 2.71 17.81
N ARG A 98 -8.22 3.11 17.28
CA ARG A 98 -9.54 2.83 17.87
C ARG A 98 -10.24 1.64 17.21
N PRO A 99 -11.21 0.97 17.85
CA PRO A 99 -11.98 -0.11 17.22
C PRO A 99 -12.60 0.29 15.87
N VAL A 100 -12.72 -0.65 14.93
CA VAL A 100 -13.47 -0.43 13.68
C VAL A 100 -14.93 -0.19 14.05
N THR A 101 -15.51 0.91 13.56
CA THR A 101 -16.92 1.28 13.77
C THR A 101 -17.72 1.26 12.47
N GLN A 102 -17.05 1.43 11.33
CA GLN A 102 -17.63 1.28 10.00
C GLN A 102 -17.06 0.02 9.36
N VAL A 103 -17.81 -1.07 9.44
CA VAL A 103 -17.34 -2.40 9.07
C VAL A 103 -17.55 -2.60 7.57
N GLN A 104 -16.47 -2.86 6.84
CA GLN A 104 -16.53 -3.11 5.40
C GLN A 104 -16.49 -4.62 5.13
N ARG A 105 -17.50 -5.17 4.47
CA ARG A 105 -17.53 -6.59 4.09
C ARG A 105 -17.84 -6.79 2.62
N VAL A 106 -17.02 -7.58 1.95
CA VAL A 106 -17.21 -8.01 0.57
C VAL A 106 -18.16 -9.18 0.48
N THR A 107 -19.03 -9.15 -0.52
CA THR A 107 -19.92 -10.25 -0.90
C THR A 107 -19.41 -10.99 -2.13
N SER A 108 -18.57 -10.34 -2.94
CA SER A 108 -17.85 -10.96 -4.06
C SER A 108 -16.54 -10.24 -4.32
N GLU A 109 -15.49 -11.01 -4.63
CA GLU A 109 -14.20 -10.48 -5.07
C GLU A 109 -13.63 -11.34 -6.18
N THR A 110 -12.95 -10.68 -7.12
CA THR A 110 -12.22 -11.36 -8.18
C THR A 110 -10.83 -10.78 -8.37
N ILE A 111 -9.92 -11.60 -8.90
CA ILE A 111 -8.60 -11.22 -9.38
C ILE A 111 -8.47 -11.54 -10.87
N ALA A 112 -7.83 -10.64 -11.60
CA ALA A 112 -7.52 -10.77 -13.02
C ALA A 112 -6.08 -10.28 -13.28
N ASP A 113 -5.62 -10.37 -14.52
CA ASP A 113 -4.39 -9.70 -14.95
C ASP A 113 -4.56 -8.16 -14.98
N ALA A 114 -3.50 -7.44 -15.35
CA ALA A 114 -3.50 -5.97 -15.41
C ALA A 114 -4.56 -5.36 -16.36
N THR A 115 -5.09 -6.14 -17.31
CA THR A 115 -6.16 -5.70 -18.22
C THR A 115 -7.55 -5.84 -17.59
N CYS A 116 -7.65 -6.49 -16.43
CA CYS A 116 -8.89 -6.95 -15.79
C CYS A 116 -9.68 -7.96 -16.65
N ALA A 117 -9.02 -8.68 -17.56
CA ALA A 117 -9.65 -9.75 -18.33
C ALA A 117 -9.72 -11.06 -17.53
N ASP A 118 -10.69 -11.91 -17.86
CA ASP A 118 -10.87 -13.27 -17.33
C ASP A 118 -10.82 -13.37 -15.78
N PRO A 119 -11.68 -12.61 -15.07
CA PRO A 119 -11.67 -12.55 -13.61
C PRO A 119 -11.92 -13.91 -12.97
N GLN A 120 -11.06 -14.27 -12.01
CA GLN A 120 -11.17 -15.47 -11.19
C GLN A 120 -11.62 -15.10 -9.78
N PRO A 121 -12.53 -15.86 -9.16
CA PRO A 121 -12.93 -15.61 -7.78
C PRO A 121 -11.72 -15.65 -6.83
N LEU A 122 -11.69 -14.71 -5.88
CA LEU A 122 -10.77 -14.79 -4.75
C LEU A 122 -11.43 -15.55 -3.58
N PRO A 123 -10.72 -16.46 -2.90
CA PRO A 123 -11.22 -17.05 -1.66
C PRO A 123 -11.53 -15.97 -0.63
N SER A 124 -12.65 -16.09 0.07
CA SER A 124 -13.04 -15.12 1.09
C SER A 124 -12.05 -15.08 2.27
N ALA A 125 -11.80 -13.88 2.80
CA ALA A 125 -11.00 -13.63 3.99
C ALA A 125 -11.87 -13.12 5.15
N ASP A 126 -12.88 -13.92 5.53
CA ASP A 126 -13.94 -13.55 6.50
C ASP A 126 -14.73 -12.31 6.05
N GLY A 127 -14.88 -12.14 4.74
CA GLY A 127 -15.51 -10.97 4.13
C GLY A 127 -14.67 -9.69 4.17
N ARG A 128 -13.42 -9.68 4.65
CA ARG A 128 -12.54 -8.50 4.49
C ARG A 128 -12.11 -8.35 3.03
N GLN A 129 -11.90 -7.11 2.59
CA GLN A 129 -11.51 -6.87 1.21
C GLN A 129 -10.03 -7.18 1.00
N HIS A 130 -9.68 -7.93 -0.06
CA HIS A 130 -8.30 -7.99 -0.53
C HIS A 130 -7.90 -6.63 -1.12
N TYR A 131 -6.94 -5.94 -0.50
CA TYR A 131 -6.52 -4.60 -0.94
C TYR A 131 -5.31 -4.65 -1.88
N VAL A 132 -4.27 -5.40 -1.49
CA VAL A 132 -3.04 -5.56 -2.27
C VAL A 132 -2.32 -6.84 -1.86
N ARG A 133 -1.56 -7.45 -2.78
CA ARG A 133 -0.64 -8.53 -2.43
C ARG A 133 0.54 -7.96 -1.65
N TRP A 134 0.95 -8.68 -0.61
CA TRP A 134 2.12 -8.31 0.17
C TRP A 134 3.38 -8.44 -0.69
N THR A 135 3.59 -9.57 -1.35
CA THR A 135 4.67 -9.72 -2.33
C THR A 135 4.31 -8.98 -3.60
N VAL A 136 5.13 -8.00 -4.01
CA VAL A 136 4.89 -7.23 -5.23
C VAL A 136 5.18 -8.14 -6.43
N PRO A 137 4.17 -8.50 -7.26
CA PRO A 137 4.40 -9.37 -8.40
C PRO A 137 5.15 -8.61 -9.52
N ALA A 138 5.87 -9.35 -10.36
CA ALA A 138 6.57 -8.78 -11.52
C ALA A 138 5.60 -8.36 -12.64
N THR A 139 4.37 -8.84 -12.61
CA THR A 139 3.29 -8.50 -13.55
C THR A 139 2.15 -7.83 -12.81
N GLY A 140 1.49 -6.87 -13.45
CA GLY A 140 0.33 -6.23 -12.85
C GLY A 140 -0.87 -7.18 -12.73
N TYR A 141 -1.79 -6.83 -11.84
CA TYR A 141 -3.04 -7.56 -11.63
C TYR A 141 -4.17 -6.59 -11.31
N CYS A 142 -5.40 -7.08 -11.40
CA CYS A 142 -6.61 -6.32 -11.12
C CYS A 142 -7.42 -7.02 -10.03
N LEU A 143 -8.03 -6.24 -9.13
CA LEU A 143 -8.95 -6.68 -8.08
C LEU A 143 -10.28 -5.96 -8.29
N ASP A 144 -11.39 -6.70 -8.29
CA ASP A 144 -12.74 -6.13 -8.30
C ASP A 144 -13.51 -6.68 -7.11
N ALA A 145 -13.77 -5.83 -6.13
CA ALA A 145 -14.49 -6.15 -4.92
C ALA A 145 -15.85 -5.45 -4.90
N ARG A 146 -16.90 -6.17 -4.47
CA ARG A 146 -18.23 -5.61 -4.20
C ARG A 146 -18.68 -6.02 -2.82
N GLY A 147 -19.37 -5.12 -2.13
CA GLY A 147 -19.77 -5.38 -0.76
C GLY A 147 -20.57 -4.25 -0.14
N THR A 148 -20.56 -4.23 1.19
CA THR A 148 -21.21 -3.21 1.99
C THR A 148 -20.30 -2.62 3.05
N ILE A 149 -20.51 -1.36 3.38
CA ILE A 149 -19.99 -0.70 4.58
C ILE A 149 -21.16 -0.46 5.52
N THR A 150 -21.08 -0.96 6.75
CA THR A 150 -22.13 -0.80 7.76
C THR A 150 -21.65 0.09 8.89
N ASN A 151 -22.42 1.14 9.19
CA ASN A 151 -22.21 2.05 10.31
C ASN A 151 -23.51 2.20 11.10
N GLY A 152 -23.64 1.49 12.22
CA GLY A 152 -24.88 1.41 12.97
C GLY A 152 -26.02 0.83 12.12
N SER A 153 -27.09 1.61 11.91
CA SER A 153 -28.23 1.22 11.07
C SER A 153 -28.06 1.58 9.58
N THR A 154 -27.00 2.30 9.22
CA THR A 154 -26.74 2.71 7.83
C THR A 154 -25.91 1.64 7.14
N THR A 155 -26.30 1.28 5.91
CA THR A 155 -25.56 0.36 5.04
C THR A 155 -25.37 1.04 3.69
N VAL A 156 -24.12 1.09 3.23
CA VAL A 156 -23.71 1.61 1.93
C VAL A 156 -23.23 0.43 1.09
N ASN A 157 -23.71 0.29 -0.14
CA ASN A 157 -23.17 -0.65 -1.11
C ASN A 157 -21.97 -0.02 -1.80
N PHE A 158 -20.91 -0.80 -2.03
CA PHE A 158 -19.74 -0.31 -2.74
C PHE A 158 -19.22 -1.30 -3.78
N ARG A 159 -18.44 -0.76 -4.72
CA ARG A 159 -17.49 -1.51 -5.54
C ARG A 159 -16.15 -0.81 -5.52
N HIS A 160 -15.09 -1.59 -5.36
CA HIS A 160 -13.71 -1.13 -5.41
C HIS A 160 -12.98 -1.91 -6.50
N LEU A 161 -12.64 -1.22 -7.59
CA LEU A 161 -11.81 -1.76 -8.67
C LEU A 161 -10.39 -1.21 -8.52
N GLN A 162 -9.41 -2.08 -8.39
CA GLN A 162 -8.00 -1.70 -8.26
C GLN A 162 -7.17 -2.41 -9.33
N LYS A 163 -6.27 -1.70 -9.98
CA LYS A 163 -5.18 -2.27 -10.76
C LYS A 163 -3.88 -1.96 -10.06
N TRP A 164 -3.08 -2.98 -9.80
CA TRP A 164 -1.75 -2.85 -9.22
C TRP A 164 -0.72 -3.15 -10.30
N LEU A 165 0.19 -2.22 -10.53
CA LEU A 165 1.31 -2.35 -11.46
C LEU A 165 2.60 -2.68 -10.71
N PRO A 166 3.51 -3.44 -11.33
CA PRO A 166 4.76 -3.86 -10.71
C PRO A 166 5.67 -2.66 -10.44
N ALA A 167 6.78 -2.92 -9.73
CA ALA A 167 7.79 -1.92 -9.48
C ALA A 167 8.36 -1.32 -10.77
N HIS A 168 8.44 0.01 -10.86
CA HIS A 168 9.00 0.73 -11.99
C HIS A 168 9.73 2.01 -11.55
N PRO A 169 10.65 2.57 -12.37
CA PRO A 169 11.22 3.88 -12.11
C PRO A 169 10.14 4.96 -12.08
N CYS A 170 10.27 5.92 -11.17
CA CYS A 170 9.36 7.04 -11.01
C CYS A 170 10.11 8.28 -10.48
N ALA A 171 9.46 9.43 -10.62
CA ALA A 171 9.90 10.70 -10.06
C ALA A 171 8.70 11.63 -9.85
N ASN A 172 8.87 12.60 -8.97
CA ASN A 172 7.98 13.74 -8.84
C ASN A 172 8.82 15.04 -8.81
N PRO A 173 8.22 16.24 -8.75
CA PRO A 173 8.97 17.50 -8.78
C PRO A 173 10.01 17.69 -7.65
N TYR A 174 9.94 16.90 -6.58
CA TYR A 174 10.78 17.03 -5.39
C TYR A 174 11.74 15.85 -5.18
N PHE A 175 11.45 14.70 -5.80
CA PHE A 175 12.22 13.46 -5.64
C PHE A 175 12.39 12.77 -6.99
N ALA A 176 13.65 12.54 -7.38
CA ALA A 176 14.00 11.80 -8.59
C ALA A 176 14.65 10.44 -8.25
N GLY A 177 14.74 9.55 -9.25
CA GLY A 177 15.45 8.27 -9.13
C GLY A 177 14.81 7.31 -8.12
N ARG A 178 13.47 7.32 -8.01
CA ARG A 178 12.73 6.43 -7.13
C ARG A 178 12.25 5.20 -7.89
N THR A 179 11.94 4.16 -7.12
CA THR A 179 11.17 3.01 -7.59
C THR A 179 9.79 3.10 -6.96
N CYS A 180 8.74 2.96 -7.77
CA CYS A 180 7.36 3.00 -7.31
C CYS A 180 6.61 1.73 -7.71
N ILE A 181 5.58 1.41 -6.93
CA ILE A 181 4.45 0.62 -7.40
C ILE A 181 3.27 1.57 -7.66
N THR A 182 2.41 1.20 -8.60
CA THR A 182 1.25 2.03 -8.96
C THR A 182 -0.04 1.31 -8.64
N GLN A 183 -0.96 2.03 -8.02
CA GLN A 183 -2.36 1.67 -7.88
C GLN A 183 -3.20 2.56 -8.78
N VAL A 184 -3.99 1.98 -9.68
CA VAL A 184 -5.10 2.67 -10.31
C VAL A 184 -6.36 2.20 -9.62
N GLU A 185 -7.10 3.10 -9.00
CA GLU A 185 -8.32 2.74 -8.29
C GLU A 185 -9.54 3.47 -8.84
N GLN A 186 -10.66 2.77 -8.74
CA GLN A 186 -11.99 3.30 -8.96
C GLN A 186 -12.90 2.83 -7.83
N TRP A 187 -13.70 3.75 -7.31
CA TRP A 187 -14.62 3.50 -6.21
C TRP A 187 -16.02 3.94 -6.60
N TRP A 188 -17.00 3.05 -6.42
CA TRP A 188 -18.42 3.34 -6.56
C TRP A 188 -19.09 3.06 -5.23
N ASP A 189 -20.05 3.89 -4.86
CA ASP A 189 -20.93 3.63 -3.73
C ASP A 189 -22.29 4.32 -3.90
N ASP A 190 -23.18 4.15 -2.91
CA ASP A 190 -24.48 4.80 -2.79
C ASP A 190 -24.67 5.56 -1.45
N ASP A 191 -23.60 6.13 -0.89
CA ASP A 191 -23.69 6.84 0.40
C ASP A 191 -24.42 8.18 0.28
N ASN A 192 -25.70 8.19 0.63
CA ASN A 192 -26.59 9.35 0.52
C ASN A 192 -26.77 9.88 -0.92
N HIS A 193 -26.54 9.03 -1.93
CA HIS A 193 -26.77 9.32 -3.34
C HIS A 193 -27.03 8.03 -4.15
N PRO A 194 -27.51 8.10 -5.41
CA PRO A 194 -27.61 6.93 -6.26
C PRO A 194 -26.25 6.26 -6.48
N TYR A 195 -26.25 4.93 -6.67
CA TYR A 195 -25.03 4.17 -6.90
C TYR A 195 -24.28 4.68 -8.14
N ALA A 196 -23.09 5.25 -7.93
CA ALA A 196 -22.30 5.90 -8.98
C ALA A 196 -20.81 5.88 -8.67
N LEU A 197 -19.98 6.10 -9.69
CA LEU A 197 -18.55 6.31 -9.51
C LEU A 197 -18.37 7.56 -8.64
N GLN A 198 -17.55 7.45 -7.60
CA GLN A 198 -17.21 8.55 -6.69
C GLN A 198 -15.74 8.94 -6.79
N LEU A 199 -14.87 8.02 -7.19
CA LEU A 199 -13.44 8.28 -7.30
C LEU A 199 -12.84 7.49 -8.45
N SER A 200 -11.97 8.14 -9.22
CA SER A 200 -11.02 7.46 -10.10
C SER A 200 -9.67 8.17 -9.99
N ARG A 201 -8.62 7.44 -9.62
CA ARG A 201 -7.27 8.00 -9.49
C ARG A 201 -6.17 6.99 -9.76
N THR A 202 -4.99 7.52 -10.05
CA THR A 202 -3.72 6.80 -10.07
C THR A 202 -2.85 7.31 -8.93
N LEU A 203 -2.40 6.40 -8.08
CA LEU A 203 -1.48 6.64 -6.98
C LEU A 203 -0.17 5.90 -7.22
N GLU A 204 0.94 6.59 -7.09
CA GLU A 204 2.24 5.94 -6.95
C GLU A 204 2.66 5.91 -5.49
N LEU A 205 3.23 4.79 -5.05
CA LEU A 205 3.84 4.63 -3.74
C LEU A 205 5.34 4.45 -3.97
N ALA A 206 6.18 5.30 -3.38
CA ALA A 206 7.61 5.26 -3.61
C ALA A 206 8.31 4.45 -2.51
N ARG A 207 9.20 3.56 -2.94
CA ARG A 207 10.02 2.73 -2.06
C ARG A 207 10.77 3.59 -1.05
N GLY A 208 10.60 3.29 0.24
CA GLY A 208 11.23 4.00 1.35
C GLY A 208 10.67 5.39 1.64
N LEU A 209 9.61 5.83 0.95
CA LEU A 209 8.95 7.11 1.21
C LEU A 209 7.50 6.94 1.64
N GLY A 210 6.78 5.94 1.12
CA GLY A 210 5.42 5.64 1.55
C GLY A 210 4.37 6.01 0.51
N MET A 211 3.18 6.31 1.04
CA MET A 211 1.97 6.52 0.27
C MET A 211 1.96 7.84 -0.52
N ALA A 212 1.11 7.91 -1.55
CA ALA A 212 0.78 9.12 -2.31
C ALA A 212 2.00 9.92 -2.80
N PHE A 213 3.02 9.23 -3.31
CA PHE A 213 4.20 9.83 -3.92
C PHE A 213 3.82 10.74 -5.09
N THR A 214 2.91 10.25 -5.93
CA THR A 214 2.08 11.04 -6.82
C THR A 214 0.62 10.63 -6.63
N ASN A 215 -0.29 11.58 -6.84
CA ASN A 215 -1.72 11.35 -6.86
C ASN A 215 -2.30 12.08 -8.07
N ARG A 216 -2.99 11.34 -8.94
CA ARG A 216 -3.59 11.82 -10.18
C ARG A 216 -5.04 11.38 -10.22
N THR A 217 -5.93 12.25 -9.77
CA THR A 217 -7.38 12.01 -9.77
C THR A 217 -7.99 12.51 -11.07
N THR A 218 -8.85 11.70 -11.68
CA THR A 218 -9.59 12.02 -12.92
C THR A 218 -11.09 12.12 -12.70
N PHE A 219 -11.60 11.64 -11.56
CA PHE A 219 -13.00 11.74 -11.17
C PHE A 219 -13.12 11.93 -9.65
N PRO A 220 -14.02 12.80 -9.14
CA PRO A 220 -15.06 13.55 -9.86
C PRO A 220 -14.54 14.82 -10.53
N VAL A 221 -13.37 15.29 -10.11
CA VAL A 221 -12.70 16.48 -10.65
C VAL A 221 -11.25 16.11 -10.90
N GLU A 222 -10.72 16.56 -12.04
CA GLU A 222 -9.31 16.39 -12.34
C GLU A 222 -8.47 17.17 -11.32
N TRP A 223 -7.61 16.46 -10.60
CA TRP A 223 -6.78 17.05 -9.55
C TRP A 223 -5.52 16.23 -9.33
N ASN A 224 -4.39 16.93 -9.17
CA ASN A 224 -3.07 16.31 -9.08
C ASN A 224 -2.29 16.85 -7.88
N ALA A 225 -1.58 15.96 -7.18
CA ALA A 225 -0.68 16.32 -6.09
C ALA A 225 0.59 15.47 -6.06
N ASP A 226 1.66 16.05 -5.53
CA ASP A 226 2.96 15.39 -5.41
C ASP A 226 3.45 15.45 -3.97
N ALA A 227 3.93 14.30 -3.47
CA ALA A 227 4.54 14.26 -2.16
C ALA A 227 5.79 15.14 -2.08
N LYS A 228 5.88 15.91 -0.99
CA LYS A 228 6.98 16.85 -0.77
C LYS A 228 7.70 16.61 0.56
N ARG A 229 7.00 16.09 1.57
CA ARG A 229 7.55 15.89 2.92
C ARG A 229 7.20 14.50 3.43
N TYR A 230 8.13 13.90 4.15
CA TYR A 230 8.02 12.60 4.78
C TYR A 230 8.67 12.61 6.16
N TRP A 231 8.15 11.80 7.05
CA TRP A 231 8.63 11.69 8.43
C TRP A 231 8.63 10.23 8.87
N HIS A 232 9.64 9.85 9.64
CA HIS A 232 9.72 8.59 10.40
C HIS A 232 9.88 8.94 11.88
N TYR A 233 9.24 8.20 12.78
CA TYR A 233 9.22 8.49 14.21
C TYR A 233 9.19 7.23 15.08
#